data_AF-V4JPZ9-F1
#
_entry.id   AF-V4JPZ9-F1
#
_cell.length_a   1.000
_cell.length_b   1.000
_cell.length_c   1.000
_cell.angle_alpha   90.00
_cell.angle_beta   90.00
_cell.angle_gamma   90.00
#
_symmetry.space_group_name_H-M   'P 1'
#
loop_
_entity.id
_entity.type
_entity.pdbx_description
1 polymer ?
#
loop_
_entity_poly.entity_id
_entity_poly.type
_entity_poly.pdbx_seq_one_letter_code
_entity_poly.pdbx_strand_id
1 'polypeptide(L)'
;AAARHRRAQSCRPIGHEVWNALAHAYDFLEGLVIVLSGSEVGVLEGVLGDPGSPLYGRAYAEVNTRRLSDQESLEFLRRGFREVRVSVPEAELEEAVRELDGVVGWLTYYGYERSIGGKDLEEVVREAVALARRELEEFMATRASRRYRAVLRLLASGVRGWGELKRELERREGREVSDRALHEVLGALRRHSIVDERLEFMDPIVRRAAEVI
;
A
#
# COMPACT_ATOMS: atom_id res chain seq x y z
N ALA A 1 29.47 11.64 -14.76
CA ALA A 1 29.20 10.20 -14.56
C ALA A 1 29.13 9.94 -13.05
N ALA A 2 28.27 9.02 -12.61
CA ALA A 2 27.90 8.71 -11.21
C ALA A 2 26.72 9.50 -10.63
N ALA A 3 25.50 9.08 -10.98
CA ALA A 3 24.28 9.20 -10.16
C ALA A 3 23.14 8.41 -10.82
N ARG A 4 23.30 7.08 -10.93
CA ARG A 4 22.23 6.16 -11.37
C ARG A 4 22.32 4.88 -10.55
N HIS A 5 22.03 4.91 -9.26
CA HIS A 5 21.73 3.70 -8.48
C HIS A 5 21.04 4.06 -7.17
N ARG A 6 19.72 4.29 -7.22
CA ARG A 6 18.77 3.76 -6.22
C ARG A 6 17.50 3.44 -6.99
N ARG A 7 17.47 2.21 -7.53
CA ARG A 7 16.26 1.64 -8.12
C ARG A 7 15.31 1.37 -6.96
N ALA A 8 14.08 1.84 -7.07
CA ALA A 8 12.97 1.33 -6.29
C ALA A 8 12.99 -0.20 -6.39
N GLN A 9 13.16 -0.87 -5.26
CA GLN A 9 12.95 -2.32 -5.12
C GLN A 9 11.44 -2.55 -5.02
N SER A 10 10.73 -2.34 -6.12
CA SER A 10 9.51 -3.11 -6.37
C SER A 10 9.94 -4.58 -6.37
N CYS A 11 9.36 -5.40 -5.50
CA CYS A 11 9.72 -6.80 -5.32
C CYS A 11 9.81 -7.48 -6.71
N ARG A 12 11.03 -7.76 -7.17
CA ARG A 12 11.21 -8.79 -8.20
C ARG A 12 10.58 -10.07 -7.64
N PRO A 13 9.90 -10.88 -8.46
CA PRO A 13 9.39 -12.15 -7.98
C PRO A 13 10.53 -12.87 -7.26
N ILE A 14 10.34 -13.10 -5.97
CA ILE A 14 11.27 -13.88 -5.17
C ILE A 14 11.43 -15.20 -5.93
N GLY A 15 12.66 -15.48 -6.35
CA GLY A 15 12.93 -16.61 -7.23
C GLY A 15 12.46 -17.90 -6.58
N HIS A 16 12.03 -18.86 -7.40
CA HIS A 16 11.63 -20.20 -6.94
C HIS A 16 12.67 -20.85 -6.02
N GLU A 17 13.96 -20.54 -6.23
CA GLU A 17 15.08 -20.96 -5.39
C GLU A 17 14.95 -20.50 -3.94
N VAL A 18 14.49 -19.28 -3.69
CA VAL A 18 14.31 -18.75 -2.33
C VAL A 18 13.15 -19.46 -1.64
N TRP A 19 12.03 -19.69 -2.33
CA TRP A 19 10.91 -20.44 -1.76
C TRP A 19 11.29 -21.88 -1.42
N ASN A 20 12.08 -22.54 -2.27
CA ASN A 20 12.67 -23.84 -1.98
C ASN A 20 13.58 -23.81 -0.75
N ALA A 21 14.44 -22.79 -0.63
CA ALA A 21 15.32 -22.65 0.52
C ALA A 21 14.53 -22.43 1.82
N LEU A 22 13.46 -21.64 1.78
CA LEU A 22 12.56 -21.44 2.91
C LEU A 22 11.80 -22.72 3.29
N ALA A 23 11.33 -23.50 2.29
CA ALA A 23 10.69 -24.79 2.54
C ALA A 23 11.65 -25.78 3.19
N HIS A 24 12.88 -25.88 2.68
CA HIS A 24 13.93 -26.71 3.28
C HIS A 24 14.25 -26.26 4.72
N ALA A 25 14.40 -24.95 4.92
CA ALA A 25 14.66 -24.39 6.24
C ALA A 25 13.52 -24.69 7.23
N TYR A 26 12.26 -24.58 6.78
CA TYR A 26 11.08 -24.91 7.59
C TYR A 26 11.08 -26.39 8.01
N ASP A 27 11.43 -27.30 7.11
CA ASP A 27 11.35 -28.74 7.35
C ASP A 27 12.50 -29.30 8.20
N PHE A 28 13.71 -28.71 8.09
CA PHE A 28 14.93 -29.33 8.62
C PHE A 28 15.68 -28.51 9.67
N LEU A 29 15.36 -27.22 9.85
CA LEU A 29 16.09 -26.34 10.77
C LEU A 29 15.26 -26.00 12.02
N GLU A 30 15.22 -26.93 12.98
CA GLU A 30 14.41 -26.84 14.22
C GLU A 30 14.73 -25.62 15.12
N GLY A 31 15.88 -24.96 14.91
CA GLY A 31 16.29 -23.76 15.64
C GLY A 31 16.04 -22.43 14.92
N LEU A 32 15.37 -22.46 13.76
CA LEU A 32 15.18 -21.28 12.91
C LEU A 32 13.70 -20.86 12.86
N VAL A 33 13.45 -19.58 13.11
CA VAL A 33 12.14 -18.95 12.90
C VAL A 33 12.22 -18.05 11.68
N ILE A 34 11.31 -18.27 10.72
CA ILE A 34 11.21 -17.47 9.50
C ILE A 34 10.06 -16.47 9.69
N VAL A 35 10.36 -15.19 9.52
CA VAL A 35 9.35 -14.12 9.50
C VAL A 35 9.27 -13.56 8.09
N LEU A 36 8.10 -13.70 7.46
CA LEU A 36 7.78 -13.10 6.17
C LEU A 36 6.90 -11.88 6.40
N SER A 37 7.23 -10.77 5.73
CA SER A 37 6.50 -9.51 5.80
C SER A 37 6.36 -8.95 4.38
N GLY A 38 5.20 -8.37 4.08
CA GLY A 38 4.93 -7.74 2.79
C GLY A 38 3.71 -6.83 2.88
N SER A 39 3.78 -5.68 2.21
CA SER A 39 2.66 -4.75 2.06
C SER A 39 1.62 -5.23 1.05
N GLU A 40 2.01 -6.14 0.15
CA GLU A 40 1.16 -6.74 -0.89
C GLU A 40 0.69 -8.12 -0.44
N VAL A 41 -0.27 -8.17 0.48
CA VAL A 41 -0.73 -9.41 1.14
C VAL A 41 -1.20 -10.44 0.10
N GLY A 42 -1.96 -10.01 -0.91
CA GLY A 42 -2.45 -10.91 -1.96
C GLY A 42 -1.35 -11.48 -2.86
N VAL A 43 -0.18 -10.84 -2.94
CA VAL A 43 0.99 -11.41 -3.63
C VAL A 43 1.64 -12.49 -2.79
N LEU A 44 1.77 -12.27 -1.48
CA LEU A 44 2.33 -13.26 -0.56
C LEU A 44 1.40 -14.48 -0.44
N GLU A 45 0.09 -14.26 -0.26
CA GLU A 45 -0.92 -15.32 -0.25
C GLU A 45 -0.94 -16.11 -1.55
N GLY A 46 -0.76 -15.43 -2.69
CA GLY A 46 -0.67 -16.08 -4.00
C GLY A 46 0.50 -17.05 -4.11
N VAL A 47 1.56 -16.88 -3.31
CA VAL A 47 2.68 -17.84 -3.24
C VAL A 47 2.44 -18.90 -2.17
N LEU A 48 1.95 -18.54 -0.99
CA LEU A 48 1.77 -19.49 0.12
C LEU A 48 0.61 -20.46 -0.13
N GLY A 49 -0.44 -20.01 -0.82
CA GLY A 49 -1.64 -20.77 -1.11
C GLY A 49 -1.63 -21.51 -2.45
N ASP A 50 -0.59 -21.36 -3.28
CA ASP A 50 -0.49 -22.06 -4.56
C ASP A 50 -0.05 -23.52 -4.35
N PRO A 51 -0.84 -24.54 -4.78
CA PRO A 51 -0.43 -25.94 -4.72
C PRO A 51 0.90 -26.26 -5.44
N GLY A 52 1.33 -25.42 -6.39
CA GLY A 52 2.62 -25.53 -7.05
C GLY A 52 3.79 -24.95 -6.24
N SER A 53 3.53 -24.25 -5.14
CA SER A 53 4.54 -23.60 -4.31
C SER A 53 5.24 -24.59 -3.38
N PRO A 54 6.57 -24.49 -3.22
CA PRO A 54 7.31 -25.27 -2.24
C PRO A 54 6.82 -25.09 -0.81
N LEU A 55 6.16 -23.97 -0.49
CA LEU A 55 5.64 -23.67 0.85
C LEU A 55 4.21 -24.16 1.09
N TYR A 56 3.54 -24.71 0.06
CA TYR A 56 2.15 -25.14 0.19
C TYR A 56 1.96 -26.18 1.29
N GLY A 57 0.87 -26.04 2.05
CA GLY A 57 0.49 -26.97 3.13
C GLY A 57 1.30 -26.83 4.43
N ARG A 58 2.31 -25.96 4.49
CA ARG A 58 3.07 -25.68 5.72
C ARG A 58 2.33 -24.67 6.58
N ALA A 59 2.12 -25.01 7.84
CA ALA A 59 1.42 -24.14 8.78
C ALA A 59 2.26 -22.91 9.13
N TYR A 60 1.63 -21.74 9.18
CA TYR A 60 2.26 -20.51 9.63
C TYR A 60 1.30 -19.75 10.55
N ALA A 61 1.87 -18.95 11.45
CA ALA A 61 1.10 -17.98 12.21
C ALA A 61 1.02 -16.67 11.42
N GLU A 62 -0.19 -16.17 11.22
CA GLU A 62 -0.41 -14.87 10.60
C GLU A 62 -0.52 -13.78 11.67
N VAL A 63 0.21 -12.68 11.47
CA VAL A 63 0.10 -11.48 12.31
C VAL A 63 -0.32 -10.33 11.41
N ASN A 64 -1.60 -9.95 11.49
CA ASN A 64 -2.14 -8.86 10.69
C ASN A 64 -1.91 -7.51 11.40
N THR A 65 -1.16 -6.62 10.76
CA THR A 65 -0.96 -5.24 11.23
C THR A 65 -2.11 -4.36 10.77
N ARG A 66 -3.14 -4.22 11.62
CA ARG A 66 -4.27 -3.31 11.36
C ARG A 66 -3.88 -1.84 11.50
N ARG A 67 -4.72 -0.97 10.94
CA ARG A 67 -4.73 0.46 11.27
C ARG A 67 -4.98 0.65 12.76
N LEU A 68 -4.37 1.69 13.33
CA LEU A 68 -4.72 2.18 14.66
C LEU A 68 -6.11 2.83 14.59
N SER A 69 -6.90 2.67 15.65
CA SER A 69 -8.11 3.48 15.83
C SER A 69 -7.72 4.95 16.07
N ASP A 70 -8.68 5.87 15.97
CA ASP A 70 -8.44 7.29 16.24
C ASP A 70 -7.82 7.52 17.62
N GLN A 71 -8.32 6.81 18.64
CA GLN A 71 -7.80 6.90 20.01
C GLN A 71 -6.37 6.37 20.12
N GLU A 72 -6.07 5.24 19.50
CA GLU A 72 -4.73 4.67 19.49
C GLU A 72 -3.75 5.55 18.70
N SER A 73 -4.19 6.12 17.59
CA SER A 73 -3.39 7.04 16.76
C SER A 73 -3.03 8.31 17.52
N LEU A 74 -4.02 8.85 18.24
CA LEU A 74 -3.83 10.04 19.06
C LEU A 74 -2.85 9.77 20.21
N GLU A 75 -3.02 8.65 20.92
CA GLU A 75 -2.10 8.24 21.99
C GLU A 75 -0.70 7.93 21.46
N PHE A 76 -0.61 7.29 20.29
CA PHE A 76 0.65 7.02 19.60
C PHE A 76 1.44 8.31 19.34
N LEU A 77 0.79 9.32 18.74
CA LEU A 77 1.41 10.62 18.48
C LEU A 77 1.76 11.34 19.79
N ARG A 78 0.82 11.43 20.75
CA ARG A 78 1.05 12.11 22.04
C ARG A 78 2.25 11.52 22.78
N ARG A 79 2.39 10.20 22.79
CA ARG A 79 3.54 9.52 23.42
C ARG A 79 4.83 9.83 22.69
N GLY A 80 4.84 9.72 21.36
CA GLY A 80 6.02 10.05 20.54
C GLY A 80 6.51 11.48 20.79
N PHE A 81 5.62 12.48 20.73
CA PHE A 81 5.97 13.87 20.97
C PHE A 81 6.44 14.14 22.40
N ARG A 82 5.85 13.46 23.40
CA ARG A 82 6.29 13.53 24.80
C ARG A 82 7.72 13.01 24.99
N GLU A 83 8.07 11.91 24.33
CA GLU A 83 9.40 11.30 24.41
C GLU A 83 10.50 12.23 23.86
N VAL A 84 10.20 12.96 22.78
CA VAL A 84 11.13 13.95 22.19
C VAL A 84 10.97 15.37 22.75
N ARG A 85 10.09 15.56 23.74
CA ARG A 85 9.80 16.84 24.42
C ARG A 85 9.36 17.96 23.47
N VAL A 86 8.61 17.61 22.42
CA VAL A 86 8.00 18.56 21.50
C VAL A 86 6.53 18.75 21.88
N SER A 87 6.07 20.00 21.93
CA SER A 87 4.67 20.31 22.17
C SER A 87 3.98 20.61 20.85
N VAL A 88 2.95 19.84 20.53
CA VAL A 88 2.10 20.02 19.34
C VAL A 88 0.68 20.31 19.82
N PRO A 89 -0.04 21.30 19.23
CA PRO A 89 -1.42 21.58 19.59
C PRO A 89 -2.32 20.36 19.41
N GLU A 90 -3.24 20.12 20.35
CA GLU A 90 -4.13 18.96 20.31
C GLU A 90 -4.98 18.93 19.02
N ALA A 91 -5.43 20.09 18.55
CA ALA A 91 -6.18 20.21 17.29
C ALA A 91 -5.37 19.74 16.07
N GLU A 92 -4.04 19.96 16.04
CA GLU A 92 -3.16 19.50 14.98
C GLU A 92 -3.02 17.96 15.04
N LEU A 93 -2.98 17.38 16.24
CA LEU A 93 -2.95 15.92 16.41
C LEU A 93 -4.26 15.26 15.96
N GLU A 94 -5.41 15.83 16.34
CA GLU A 94 -6.72 15.37 15.89
C GLU A 94 -6.86 15.47 14.36
N GLU A 95 -6.33 16.54 13.76
CA GLU A 95 -6.26 16.67 12.31
C GLU A 95 -5.36 15.59 11.69
N ALA A 96 -4.16 15.36 12.22
CA ALA A 96 -3.26 14.32 11.74
C ALA A 96 -3.90 12.93 11.81
N VAL A 97 -4.64 12.62 12.89
CA VAL A 97 -5.37 11.34 13.01
C VAL A 97 -6.42 11.20 11.91
N ARG A 98 -7.23 12.23 11.65
CA ARG A 98 -8.25 12.20 10.58
C ARG A 98 -7.64 12.09 9.19
N GLU A 99 -6.53 12.78 8.95
CA GLU A 99 -5.88 12.85 7.64
C GLU A 99 -5.10 11.56 7.30
N LEU A 100 -4.50 10.91 8.31
CA LEU A 100 -3.61 9.76 8.16
C LEU A 100 -4.29 8.41 8.49
N ASP A 101 -5.52 8.45 9.03
CA ASP A 101 -6.44 7.32 9.18
C ASP A 101 -5.79 6.07 9.79
N GLY A 102 -5.03 6.25 10.88
CA GLY A 102 -4.45 5.15 11.63
C GLY A 102 -3.32 4.38 10.95
N VAL A 103 -2.82 4.86 9.80
CA VAL A 103 -1.67 4.25 9.14
C VAL A 103 -0.40 4.58 9.91
N VAL A 104 0.11 3.60 10.65
CA VAL A 104 1.29 3.75 11.54
C VAL A 104 2.48 4.36 10.81
N GLY A 105 2.73 3.98 9.56
CA GLY A 105 3.80 4.53 8.74
C GLY A 105 3.68 6.05 8.55
N TRP A 106 2.49 6.53 8.22
CA TRP A 106 2.26 7.96 8.05
C TRP A 106 2.25 8.73 9.37
N LEU A 107 1.65 8.17 10.43
CA LEU A 107 1.70 8.76 11.77
C LEU A 107 3.14 8.92 12.26
N THR A 108 3.98 7.91 12.00
CA THR A 108 5.41 7.95 12.33
C THR A 108 6.15 8.99 11.50
N TYR A 109 5.89 9.04 10.19
CA TYR A 109 6.52 10.01 9.29
C TYR A 109 6.18 11.45 9.69
N TYR A 110 4.89 11.72 9.98
CA TYR A 110 4.46 13.00 10.52
C TYR A 110 5.13 13.31 11.86
N GLY A 111 5.12 12.39 12.83
CA GLY A 111 5.77 12.59 14.12
C GLY A 111 7.26 12.96 13.98
N TYR A 112 7.97 12.29 13.07
CA TYR A 112 9.38 12.56 12.76
C TYR A 112 9.59 13.93 12.12
N GLU A 113 8.90 14.24 11.02
CA GLU A 113 9.06 15.49 10.28
C GLU A 113 8.61 16.70 11.12
N ARG A 114 7.54 16.55 11.91
CA ARG A 114 7.06 17.61 12.81
C ARG A 114 8.02 17.91 13.96
N SER A 115 8.69 16.88 14.48
CA SER A 115 9.62 16.99 15.61
C SER A 115 11.01 17.49 15.21
N ILE A 116 11.55 17.00 14.09
CA ILE A 116 12.93 17.29 13.65
C ILE A 116 12.94 18.29 12.50
N GLY A 117 12.09 18.07 11.49
CA GLY A 117 12.00 18.91 10.29
C GLY A 117 11.27 20.24 10.53
N GLY A 118 10.47 20.33 11.60
CA GLY A 118 9.65 21.50 11.91
C GLY A 118 8.51 21.75 10.93
N LYS A 119 8.25 20.80 10.02
CA LYS A 119 7.19 20.88 9.02
C LYS A 119 5.82 20.76 9.68
N ASP A 120 4.86 21.52 9.19
CA ASP A 120 3.46 21.33 9.58
C ASP A 120 2.85 20.08 8.92
N LEU A 121 1.64 19.72 9.36
CA LEU A 121 0.92 18.56 8.85
C LEU A 121 0.64 18.66 7.35
N GLU A 122 0.31 19.83 6.83
CA GLU A 122 -0.02 20.03 5.42
C GLU A 122 1.20 19.75 4.54
N GLU A 123 2.38 20.24 4.96
CA GLU A 123 3.64 19.98 4.27
C GLU A 123 3.96 18.49 4.22
N VAL A 124 3.80 17.79 5.36
CA VAL A 124 4.03 16.34 5.45
C VAL A 124 3.07 15.57 4.56
N VAL A 125 1.78 15.89 4.61
CA VAL A 125 0.75 15.22 3.79
C VAL A 125 1.04 15.42 2.31
N ARG A 126 1.44 16.63 1.89
CA ARG A 126 1.82 16.92 0.51
C ARG A 126 3.03 16.09 0.05
N GLU A 127 4.04 15.93 0.89
CA GLU A 127 5.21 15.08 0.58
C GLU A 127 4.84 13.60 0.53
N ALA A 128 4.00 13.14 1.46
CA ALA A 128 3.48 11.77 1.49
C ALA A 128 2.66 11.46 0.22
N VAL A 129 1.78 12.37 -0.21
CA VAL A 129 1.03 12.26 -1.46
C VAL A 129 1.96 12.20 -2.66
N ALA A 130 3.02 13.03 -2.69
CA ALA A 130 4.00 12.98 -3.77
C ALA A 130 4.77 11.65 -3.80
N LEU A 131 5.06 11.05 -2.64
CA LEU A 131 5.68 9.73 -2.54
C LEU A 131 4.73 8.64 -3.06
N ALA A 132 3.51 8.56 -2.54
CA ALA A 132 2.51 7.59 -2.97
C ALA A 132 2.18 7.72 -4.47
N ARG A 133 2.19 8.95 -5.00
CA ARG A 133 2.03 9.20 -6.45
C ARG A 133 3.12 8.51 -7.26
N ARG A 134 4.38 8.63 -6.84
CA ARG A 134 5.51 7.97 -7.51
C ARG A 134 5.36 6.45 -7.44
N GLU A 135 4.96 5.90 -6.30
CA GLU A 135 4.73 4.46 -6.14
C GLU A 135 3.62 3.94 -7.07
N LEU A 136 2.51 4.68 -7.18
CA LEU A 136 1.45 4.36 -8.15
C LEU A 136 1.95 4.44 -9.60
N GLU A 137 2.77 5.44 -9.93
CA GLU A 137 3.37 5.57 -11.27
C GLU A 137 4.30 4.42 -11.59
N GLU A 138 5.15 3.98 -10.65
CA GLU A 138 6.02 2.82 -10.79
C GLU A 138 5.22 1.51 -10.91
N PHE A 139 4.20 1.35 -10.07
CA PHE A 139 3.26 0.23 -10.15
C PHE A 139 2.62 0.14 -11.54
N MET A 140 2.19 1.27 -12.11
CA MET A 140 1.61 1.32 -13.45
C MET A 140 2.66 1.14 -14.56
N ALA A 141 3.89 1.63 -14.38
CA ALA A 141 4.94 1.56 -15.41
C ALA A 141 5.33 0.12 -15.75
N THR A 142 5.16 -0.81 -14.81
CA THR A 142 5.38 -2.25 -15.02
C THR A 142 4.23 -2.95 -15.77
N ARG A 143 3.17 -2.23 -16.12
CA ARG A 143 1.94 -2.78 -16.70
C ARG A 143 1.62 -2.17 -18.06
N ALA A 144 1.21 -3.00 -19.01
CA ALA A 144 0.96 -2.58 -20.38
C ALA A 144 -0.29 -1.69 -20.55
N SER A 145 -1.25 -1.77 -19.61
CA SER A 145 -2.56 -1.13 -19.77
C SER A 145 -2.56 0.31 -19.23
N ARG A 146 -2.97 1.27 -20.06
CA ARG A 146 -3.20 2.66 -19.61
C ARG A 146 -4.43 2.81 -18.70
N ARG A 147 -5.25 1.76 -18.57
CA ARG A 147 -6.49 1.78 -17.80
C ARG A 147 -6.31 1.93 -16.30
N TYR A 148 -5.15 1.51 -15.76
CA TYR A 148 -4.87 1.63 -14.32
C TYR A 148 -5.03 3.07 -13.84
N ARG A 149 -4.46 4.05 -14.56
CA ARG A 149 -4.60 5.48 -14.20
C ARG A 149 -6.05 5.94 -14.22
N ALA A 150 -6.80 5.54 -15.25
CA ALA A 150 -8.19 5.92 -15.38
C ALA A 150 -9.06 5.32 -14.25
N VAL A 151 -8.88 4.02 -13.96
CA VAL A 151 -9.58 3.33 -12.87
C VAL A 151 -9.24 3.93 -11.52
N LEU A 152 -7.96 4.14 -11.20
CA LEU A 152 -7.53 4.74 -9.94
C LEU A 152 -8.19 6.10 -9.70
N ARG A 153 -8.20 6.99 -10.71
CA ARG A 153 -8.90 8.29 -10.62
C ARG A 153 -10.40 8.13 -10.38
N LEU A 154 -11.04 7.16 -11.02
CA LEU A 154 -12.48 6.91 -10.86
C LEU A 154 -12.81 6.43 -9.45
N LEU A 155 -12.04 5.45 -8.96
CA LEU A 155 -12.16 4.97 -7.58
C LEU A 155 -11.94 6.12 -6.59
N ALA A 156 -10.96 6.99 -6.84
CA ALA A 156 -10.67 8.12 -5.96
C ALA A 156 -11.83 9.14 -5.93
N SER A 157 -12.49 9.36 -7.07
CA SER A 157 -13.73 10.15 -7.16
C SER A 157 -14.97 9.46 -6.57
N GLY A 158 -14.84 8.24 -6.06
CA GLY A 158 -15.91 7.50 -5.39
C GLY A 158 -16.73 6.56 -6.28
N VAL A 159 -16.39 6.44 -7.57
CA VAL A 159 -17.05 5.52 -8.51
C VAL A 159 -16.61 4.10 -8.21
N ARG A 160 -17.52 3.24 -7.72
CA ARG A 160 -17.21 1.86 -7.31
C ARG A 160 -18.03 0.79 -8.04
N GLY A 161 -19.10 1.17 -8.72
CA GLY A 161 -19.96 0.22 -9.41
C GLY A 161 -19.28 -0.34 -10.66
N TRP A 162 -19.24 -1.67 -10.82
CA TRP A 162 -18.65 -2.34 -11.99
C TRP A 162 -19.14 -1.75 -13.32
N GLY A 163 -20.47 -1.65 -13.48
CA GLY A 163 -21.07 -1.12 -14.71
C GLY A 163 -20.75 0.36 -14.94
N GLU A 164 -20.59 1.14 -13.88
CA GLU A 164 -20.23 2.56 -13.98
C GLU A 164 -18.76 2.74 -14.36
N LEU A 165 -17.86 1.99 -13.72
CA LEU A 165 -16.44 1.93 -14.07
C LEU A 165 -16.25 1.54 -15.54
N LYS A 166 -16.95 0.50 -16.00
CA LYS A 166 -16.90 0.06 -17.40
C LYS A 166 -17.37 1.16 -18.35
N ARG A 167 -18.56 1.73 -18.13
CA ARG A 167 -19.12 2.80 -18.99
C ARG A 167 -18.19 4.00 -19.08
N GLU A 168 -17.60 4.42 -17.96
CA GLU A 168 -16.75 5.59 -17.91
C GLU A 168 -15.38 5.33 -18.56
N LEU A 169 -14.84 4.11 -18.45
CA LEU A 169 -13.68 3.70 -19.23
C LEU A 169 -13.96 3.68 -20.74
N GLU A 170 -15.09 3.12 -21.15
CA GLU A 170 -15.50 3.06 -22.57
C GLU A 170 -15.68 4.47 -23.15
N ARG A 171 -16.29 5.38 -22.38
CA ARG A 171 -16.44 6.79 -22.75
C ARG A 171 -15.08 7.47 -22.95
N ARG A 172 -14.10 7.18 -22.09
CA ARG A 172 -12.74 7.73 -22.19
C ARG A 172 -11.93 7.13 -23.34
N GLU A 173 -12.12 5.84 -23.64
CA GLU A 173 -11.40 5.15 -24.71
C GLU A 173 -12.07 5.28 -26.08
N GLY A 174 -13.34 5.70 -26.14
CA GLY A 174 -14.12 5.80 -27.38
C GLY A 174 -14.44 4.44 -28.01
N ARG A 175 -14.37 3.35 -27.24
CA ARG A 175 -14.61 1.97 -27.69
C ARG A 175 -15.01 1.08 -26.53
N GLU A 176 -15.58 -0.07 -26.86
CA GLU A 176 -15.94 -1.10 -25.88
C GLU A 176 -14.70 -1.63 -25.14
N VAL A 177 -14.87 -1.84 -23.83
CA VAL A 177 -13.86 -2.43 -22.94
C VAL A 177 -14.36 -3.81 -22.54
N SER A 178 -13.57 -4.85 -22.75
CA SER A 178 -13.97 -6.19 -22.34
C SER A 178 -14.05 -6.32 -20.82
N ASP A 179 -15.00 -7.11 -20.33
CA ASP A 179 -15.15 -7.38 -18.89
C ASP A 179 -13.87 -7.97 -18.29
N ARG A 180 -13.19 -8.83 -19.06
CA ARG A 180 -11.88 -9.38 -18.69
C ARG A 180 -10.85 -8.28 -18.42
N ALA A 181 -10.79 -7.24 -19.24
CA ALA A 181 -9.80 -6.19 -19.08
C ALA A 181 -10.04 -5.36 -17.80
N LEU A 182 -11.30 -5.08 -17.46
CA LEU A 182 -11.63 -4.41 -16.20
C LEU A 182 -11.35 -5.33 -15.00
N HIS A 183 -11.66 -6.63 -15.13
CA HIS A 183 -11.38 -7.63 -14.10
C HIS A 183 -9.88 -7.73 -13.80
N GLU A 184 -9.04 -7.77 -14.83
CA GLU A 184 -7.58 -7.85 -14.68
C GLU A 184 -7.02 -6.62 -13.96
N VAL A 185 -7.51 -5.42 -14.28
CA VAL A 185 -7.09 -4.18 -13.62
C VAL A 185 -7.51 -4.19 -12.14
N LEU A 186 -8.79 -4.41 -11.84
CA LEU A 186 -9.28 -4.41 -10.46
C LEU A 186 -8.65 -5.52 -9.63
N GLY A 187 -8.50 -6.71 -10.20
CA GLY A 187 -7.83 -7.83 -9.53
C GLY A 187 -6.37 -7.52 -9.22
N ALA A 188 -5.65 -6.83 -10.11
CA ALA A 188 -4.30 -6.38 -9.81
C ALA A 188 -4.25 -5.30 -8.71
N LEU A 189 -5.20 -4.36 -8.68
CA LEU A 189 -5.25 -3.37 -7.59
C LEU A 189 -5.51 -4.02 -6.23
N ARG A 190 -6.38 -5.04 -6.17
CA ARG A 190 -6.65 -5.82 -4.96
C ARG A 190 -5.46 -6.67 -4.51
N ARG A 191 -4.86 -7.42 -5.44
CA ARG A 191 -3.69 -8.27 -5.12
C ARG A 191 -2.51 -7.49 -4.53
N HIS A 192 -2.33 -6.26 -4.98
CA HIS A 192 -1.27 -5.36 -4.49
C HIS A 192 -1.71 -4.49 -3.31
N SER A 193 -2.86 -4.80 -2.69
CA SER A 193 -3.38 -4.11 -1.51
C SER A 193 -3.54 -2.58 -1.71
N ILE A 194 -3.78 -2.12 -2.94
CA ILE A 194 -4.07 -0.72 -3.23
C ILE A 194 -5.53 -0.42 -2.86
N VAL A 195 -6.42 -1.35 -3.17
CA VAL A 195 -7.84 -1.29 -2.82
C VAL A 195 -8.32 -2.61 -2.23
N ASP A 196 -9.37 -2.57 -1.42
CA ASP A 196 -10.01 -3.75 -0.85
C ASP A 196 -11.04 -4.39 -1.81
N GLU A 197 -11.77 -5.39 -1.30
CA GLU A 197 -12.84 -6.06 -2.05
C GLU A 197 -14.00 -5.13 -2.42
N ARG A 198 -14.23 -4.07 -1.63
CA ARG A 198 -15.25 -3.03 -1.87
C ARG A 198 -14.74 -1.91 -2.80
N LEU A 199 -13.51 -2.04 -3.30
CA LEU A 199 -12.81 -1.04 -4.12
C LEU A 199 -12.56 0.27 -3.37
N GLU A 200 -12.44 0.21 -2.05
CA GLU A 200 -11.98 1.31 -1.21
C GLU A 200 -10.46 1.27 -1.10
N PHE A 201 -9.82 2.44 -1.17
CA PHE A 201 -8.37 2.53 -1.00
C PHE A 201 -7.97 2.07 0.39
N MET A 202 -6.96 1.22 0.43
CA MET A 202 -6.39 0.74 1.69
C MET A 202 -5.50 1.79 2.35
N ASP A 203 -5.33 2.98 1.80
CA ASP A 203 -4.53 4.05 2.37
C ASP A 203 -5.07 5.42 1.91
N PRO A 204 -5.37 6.37 2.82
CA PRO A 204 -5.91 7.67 2.47
C PRO A 204 -4.94 8.52 1.63
N ILE A 205 -3.63 8.38 1.84
CA ILE A 205 -2.60 9.08 1.08
C ILE A 205 -2.54 8.53 -0.34
N VAL A 206 -2.67 7.21 -0.51
CA VAL A 206 -2.74 6.59 -1.84
C VAL A 206 -4.01 7.02 -2.58
N ARG A 207 -5.15 7.16 -1.89
CA ARG A 207 -6.37 7.74 -2.47
C ARG A 207 -6.13 9.15 -3.01
N ARG A 208 -5.55 10.04 -2.20
CA ARG A 208 -5.23 11.42 -2.61
C ARG A 208 -4.23 11.46 -3.76
N ALA A 209 -3.23 10.59 -3.73
CA ALA A 209 -2.29 10.43 -4.84
C ALA A 209 -3.00 10.02 -6.13
N ALA A 210 -3.98 9.12 -6.05
CA ALA A 210 -4.77 8.68 -7.20
C ALA A 210 -5.67 9.79 -7.81
N GLU A 211 -6.00 10.85 -7.06
CA GLU A 211 -6.71 12.02 -7.58
C GLU A 211 -5.81 12.89 -8.48
N VAL A 212 -4.50 12.87 -8.24
CA VAL A 212 -3.52 13.78 -8.86
C VAL A 212 -2.49 13.10 -9.78
N ILE A 213 -2.49 11.76 -9.87
CA ILE A 213 -1.86 11.05 -11.01
C ILE A 213 -2.60 11.43 -12.28
#